data_AF-A0A512ARA9-F1
#
_entry.id   AF-A0A512ARA9-F1
#
_cell.length_a   1.000
_cell.length_b   1.000
_cell.length_c   1.000
_cell.angle_alpha   90.00
_cell.angle_beta   90.00
_cell.angle_gamma   90.00
#
_symmetry.space_group_name_H-M   'P 1'
#
loop_
_entity.id
_entity.type
_entity.pdbx_description
1 polymer ?
#
loop_
_entity_poly.entity_id
_entity_poly.type
_entity_poly.pdbx_seq_one_letter_code
_entity_poly.pdbx_strand_id
1 'polypeptide(L)'
;MNMHTTIVAAVPQVSQSDWYEMLATRDSSARDLKHYNDTVLLPLEDELERTSPRPDLCFVIEAMSGQVTRYPVPANDLHRWDNHWSPLVRRKAKEVREAWLAYRAVCDRLGWDAACAESERLCSIQCGFEHELVIKPAPDLAALLWKLEHLFGAEAREDHEFCDSWCPEFVNALMVDARRLLTAIDAPLLSWAAQAGLQQPQANVG
;
A
#
# COMPACT_ATOMS: atom_id res chain seq x y z
N MET A 1 -46.67 -19.93 30.67
CA MET A 1 -45.21 -20.00 30.85
C MET A 1 -44.58 -19.95 29.46
N ASN A 2 -44.10 -18.78 29.03
CA ASN A 2 -43.38 -18.64 27.77
C ASN A 2 -41.89 -18.68 28.07
N MET A 3 -41.24 -19.77 27.64
CA MET A 3 -39.82 -19.98 27.78
C MET A 3 -39.13 -19.39 26.54
N HIS A 4 -38.76 -18.11 26.60
CA HIS A 4 -37.91 -17.53 25.57
C HIS A 4 -36.49 -18.08 25.75
N THR A 5 -36.10 -19.00 24.89
CA THR A 5 -34.72 -19.49 24.79
C THR A 5 -33.98 -18.52 23.88
N THR A 6 -33.14 -17.65 24.45
CA THR A 6 -32.24 -16.79 23.68
C THR A 6 -31.11 -17.66 23.14
N ILE A 7 -31.13 -17.96 21.84
CA ILE A 7 -30.00 -18.58 21.14
C ILE A 7 -28.90 -17.51 21.06
N VAL A 8 -27.89 -17.62 21.92
CA VAL A 8 -26.65 -16.85 21.77
C VAL A 8 -26.00 -17.36 20.49
N ALA A 9 -25.97 -16.54 19.44
CA ALA A 9 -25.27 -16.86 18.21
C ALA A 9 -23.81 -17.17 18.57
N ALA A 10 -23.37 -18.41 18.31
CA ALA A 10 -21.99 -18.80 18.49
C ALA A 10 -21.11 -17.90 17.61
N VAL A 11 -20.27 -17.10 18.24
CA VAL A 11 -19.25 -16.31 17.55
C VAL A 11 -18.36 -17.29 16.79
N PRO A 12 -18.14 -17.13 15.48
CA PRO A 12 -17.26 -18.02 14.73
C PRO A 12 -15.89 -18.03 15.40
N GLN A 13 -15.45 -19.20 15.86
CA GLN A 13 -14.06 -19.37 16.30
C GLN A 13 -13.18 -19.28 15.07
N VAL A 14 -12.47 -18.17 14.93
CA VAL A 14 -11.40 -18.06 13.93
C VAL A 14 -10.24 -18.91 14.42
N SER A 15 -9.75 -19.78 13.54
CA SER A 15 -8.56 -20.56 13.79
C SER A 15 -7.36 -19.62 13.97
N GLN A 16 -6.80 -19.61 15.18
CA GLN A 16 -5.64 -18.78 15.51
C GLN A 16 -4.44 -19.16 14.64
N SER A 17 -4.23 -20.47 14.40
CA SER A 17 -3.16 -20.96 13.53
C SER A 17 -3.28 -20.41 12.11
N ASP A 18 -4.47 -20.37 11.54
CA ASP A 18 -4.69 -19.95 10.15
C ASP A 18 -4.46 -18.45 9.95
N TRP A 19 -4.60 -17.64 11.00
CA TRP A 19 -4.31 -16.21 10.93
C TRP A 19 -2.80 -15.98 11.03
N TYR A 20 -2.10 -16.63 11.97
CA TYR A 20 -0.65 -16.48 12.12
C TYR A 20 0.14 -17.12 10.97
N GLU A 21 -0.35 -18.19 10.36
CA GLU A 21 0.25 -18.75 9.13
C GLU A 21 0.17 -17.75 7.97
N MET A 22 -0.95 -17.04 7.84
CA MET A 22 -1.12 -15.98 6.84
C MET A 22 -0.22 -14.78 7.12
N LEU A 23 -0.11 -14.36 8.38
CA LEU A 23 0.86 -13.32 8.78
C LEU A 23 2.29 -13.73 8.42
N ALA A 24 2.71 -14.96 8.76
CA ALA A 24 4.04 -15.46 8.42
C ALA A 24 4.28 -15.50 6.91
N THR A 25 3.25 -15.83 6.13
CA THR A 25 3.31 -15.83 4.66
C THR A 25 3.48 -14.42 4.11
N ARG A 26 2.73 -13.43 4.62
CA ARG A 26 2.88 -12.01 4.29
C ARG A 26 4.28 -11.50 4.64
N ASP A 27 4.81 -11.86 5.80
CA ASP A 27 6.15 -11.43 6.21
C ASP A 27 7.27 -12.11 5.41
N SER A 28 7.02 -13.32 4.89
CA SER A 28 7.90 -13.95 3.92
C SER A 28 7.88 -13.19 2.59
N SER A 29 6.70 -12.89 2.04
CA SER A 29 6.61 -12.17 0.76
C SER A 29 7.17 -10.76 0.83
N ALA A 30 6.97 -10.04 1.95
CA ALA A 30 7.58 -8.73 2.17
C ALA A 30 9.11 -8.81 2.19
N ARG A 31 9.69 -9.86 2.79
CA ARG A 31 11.14 -10.10 2.74
C ARG A 31 11.63 -10.43 1.34
N ASP A 32 10.87 -11.21 0.57
CA ASP A 32 11.21 -11.56 -0.80
C ASP A 32 11.20 -10.33 -1.71
N LEU A 33 10.17 -9.47 -1.62
CA LEU A 33 10.11 -8.19 -2.33
C LEU A 33 11.28 -7.30 -1.96
N LYS A 34 11.52 -7.10 -0.65
CA LYS A 34 12.62 -6.28 -0.17
C LYS A 34 13.97 -6.80 -0.68
N HIS A 35 14.19 -8.11 -0.59
CA HIS A 35 15.40 -8.73 -1.08
C HIS A 35 15.59 -8.52 -2.59
N TYR A 36 14.53 -8.72 -3.38
CA TYR A 36 14.56 -8.47 -4.82
C TYR A 36 14.90 -7.01 -5.13
N ASN A 37 14.27 -6.06 -4.46
CA ASN A 37 14.51 -4.64 -4.68
C ASN A 37 15.93 -4.24 -4.30
N ASP A 38 16.42 -4.68 -3.15
CA ASP A 38 17.77 -4.38 -2.66
C ASP A 38 18.87 -4.98 -3.56
N THR A 39 18.63 -6.18 -4.13
CA THR A 39 19.69 -6.95 -4.81
C THR A 39 19.62 -6.90 -6.33
N VAL A 40 18.46 -6.60 -6.90
CA VAL A 40 18.23 -6.58 -8.36
C VAL A 40 17.78 -5.20 -8.81
N LEU A 41 16.65 -4.70 -8.30
CA LEU A 41 16.02 -3.50 -8.88
C LEU A 41 16.83 -2.23 -8.65
N LEU A 42 17.21 -1.93 -7.40
CA LEU A 42 17.96 -0.72 -7.06
C LEU A 42 19.35 -0.69 -7.75
N PRO A 43 20.15 -1.77 -7.73
CA PRO A 43 21.40 -1.79 -8.50
C PRO A 43 21.21 -1.61 -10.00
N LEU A 44 20.10 -2.11 -10.57
CA LEU A 44 19.78 -1.93 -11.97
C LEU A 44 19.37 -0.48 -12.29
N GLU A 45 18.66 0.17 -11.38
CA GLU A 45 18.30 1.59 -11.46
C GLU A 45 19.56 2.46 -11.44
N ASP A 46 20.46 2.21 -10.48
CA ASP A 46 21.75 2.90 -10.40
C ASP A 46 22.57 2.73 -11.69
N GLU A 47 22.60 1.53 -12.26
CA GLU A 47 23.30 1.24 -13.52
C GLU A 47 22.64 1.92 -14.72
N LEU A 48 21.31 1.98 -14.76
CA LEU A 48 20.56 2.67 -15.80
C LEU A 48 20.83 4.17 -15.74
N GLU A 49 20.72 4.79 -14.57
CA GLU A 49 20.98 6.22 -14.36
C GLU A 49 22.44 6.57 -14.68
N ARG A 50 23.39 5.71 -14.31
CA ARG A 50 24.81 5.89 -14.65
C ARG A 50 25.08 5.80 -16.15
N THR A 51 24.37 4.92 -16.87
CA THR A 51 24.64 4.64 -18.29
C THR A 51 23.89 5.57 -19.23
N SER A 52 22.63 5.83 -18.93
CA SER A 52 21.76 6.71 -19.68
C SER A 52 20.71 7.27 -18.71
N PRO A 53 20.99 8.43 -18.10
CA PRO A 53 20.02 9.13 -17.27
C PRO A 53 18.68 9.28 -18.00
N ARG A 54 17.58 9.22 -17.25
CA ARG A 54 16.26 9.41 -17.85
C ARG A 54 16.16 10.82 -18.43
N PRO A 55 15.93 10.99 -19.75
CA PRO A 55 15.85 12.31 -20.34
C PRO A 55 14.54 12.98 -19.97
N ASP A 56 14.59 14.30 -19.80
CA ASP A 56 13.40 15.12 -19.73
C ASP A 56 12.59 14.97 -21.03
N LEU A 57 11.33 14.55 -20.91
CA LEU A 57 10.39 14.44 -22.03
C LEU A 57 9.81 15.81 -22.44
N CYS A 58 10.68 16.82 -22.50
CA CYS A 58 10.35 18.16 -22.93
C CYS A 58 11.61 18.93 -23.33
N PHE A 59 11.42 20.06 -24.01
CA PHE A 59 12.48 21.04 -24.21
C PHE A 59 11.95 22.44 -23.97
N VAL A 60 12.87 23.37 -23.72
CA VAL A 60 12.56 24.77 -23.41
C VAL A 60 13.09 25.68 -24.51
N ILE A 61 12.31 26.68 -24.90
CA ILE A 61 12.73 27.76 -25.80
C ILE A 61 12.47 29.09 -25.10
N GLU A 62 13.52 29.91 -25.01
CA GLU A 62 13.43 31.29 -24.55
C GLU A 62 13.33 32.22 -25.76
N ALA A 63 12.31 33.07 -25.78
CA ALA A 63 12.12 34.10 -26.79
C ALA A 63 12.99 35.33 -26.49
N MET A 64 13.19 36.20 -27.47
CA MET A 64 13.95 37.45 -27.28
C MET A 64 13.35 38.39 -26.23
N SER A 65 12.07 38.23 -25.90
CA SER A 65 11.40 38.95 -24.81
C SER A 65 11.77 38.44 -23.41
N GLY A 66 12.59 37.38 -23.30
CA GLY A 66 12.86 36.65 -22.06
C GLY A 66 11.74 35.67 -21.68
N GLN A 67 10.69 35.54 -22.51
CA GLN A 67 9.62 34.59 -22.24
C GLN A 67 10.11 33.16 -22.49
N VAL A 68 9.96 32.30 -21.49
CA VAL A 68 10.34 30.89 -21.53
C VAL A 68 9.11 30.02 -21.78
N THR A 69 9.16 29.19 -22.82
CA THR A 69 8.09 28.23 -23.16
C THR A 69 8.62 26.80 -23.08
N ARG A 70 7.91 25.93 -22.35
CA ARG A 70 8.19 24.48 -22.24
C ARG A 70 7.31 23.72 -23.22
N TYR A 71 7.93 22.87 -24.03
CA TYR A 71 7.27 22.04 -25.04
C TYR A 71 7.36 20.56 -24.64
N PRO A 72 6.25 19.89 -24.33
CA PRO A 72 6.27 18.47 -23.96
C PRO A 72 6.48 17.57 -25.18
N VAL A 73 7.32 16.54 -25.06
CA VAL A 73 7.53 15.47 -26.05
C VAL A 73 7.10 14.16 -25.38
N PRO A 74 5.81 13.82 -25.36
CA PRO A 74 5.34 12.70 -24.58
C PRO A 74 5.85 11.38 -25.16
N ALA A 75 6.14 10.39 -24.31
CA ALA A 75 6.72 9.11 -24.74
C ALA A 75 5.81 8.32 -25.71
N ASN A 76 4.50 8.56 -25.67
CA ASN A 76 3.52 7.95 -26.57
C ASN A 76 3.34 8.70 -27.92
N ASP A 77 3.97 9.87 -28.09
CA ASP A 77 3.96 10.65 -29.33
C ASP A 77 5.27 11.45 -29.49
N LEU A 78 6.36 10.72 -29.79
CA LEU A 78 7.70 11.28 -29.99
C LEU A 78 7.84 12.13 -31.27
N HIS A 79 6.82 12.14 -32.12
CA HIS A 79 6.80 12.85 -33.40
C HIS A 79 5.90 14.09 -33.39
N ARG A 80 5.29 14.40 -32.24
CA ARG A 80 4.36 15.54 -32.03
C ARG A 80 4.79 16.84 -32.70
N TRP A 81 6.09 17.13 -32.70
CA TRP A 81 6.64 18.40 -33.18
C TRP A 81 7.36 18.33 -34.53
N ASP A 82 7.37 17.17 -35.20
CA ASP A 82 8.15 16.99 -36.43
C ASP A 82 7.66 17.88 -37.58
N ASN A 83 6.38 18.21 -37.60
CA ASN A 83 5.77 19.08 -38.60
C ASN A 83 5.61 20.54 -38.13
N HIS A 84 6.18 20.90 -36.98
CA HIS A 84 6.06 22.25 -36.45
C HIS A 84 6.75 23.27 -37.39
N TRP A 85 6.14 24.44 -37.59
CA TRP A 85 6.63 25.45 -38.55
C TRP A 85 8.06 25.93 -38.23
N SER A 86 8.39 26.09 -36.94
CA SER A 86 9.71 26.52 -36.46
C SER A 86 10.77 25.42 -36.60
N PRO A 87 11.87 25.63 -37.35
CA PRO A 87 12.98 24.67 -37.45
C PRO A 87 13.69 24.42 -36.12
N LEU A 88 13.71 25.40 -35.21
CA LEU A 88 14.30 25.25 -33.88
C LEU A 88 13.51 24.26 -33.03
N VAL A 89 12.18 24.35 -33.05
CA VAL A 89 11.28 23.43 -32.36
C VAL A 89 11.48 22.00 -32.87
N ARG A 90 11.53 21.81 -34.19
CA ARG A 90 11.79 20.50 -34.80
C ARG A 90 13.12 19.89 -34.34
N ARG A 91 14.19 20.71 -34.30
CA ARG A 91 15.52 20.27 -33.86
C ARG A 91 15.54 19.83 -32.40
N LYS A 92 15.01 20.67 -31.49
CA LYS A 92 14.98 20.32 -30.06
C LYS A 92 14.09 19.11 -29.76
N ALA A 93 12.96 18.98 -30.45
CA ALA A 93 12.13 17.79 -30.33
C ALA A 93 12.86 16.52 -30.79
N LYS A 94 13.62 16.61 -31.88
CA LYS A 94 14.47 15.51 -32.37
C LYS A 94 15.53 15.11 -31.33
N GLU A 95 16.20 16.08 -30.70
CA GLU A 95 17.19 15.81 -29.63
C GLU A 95 16.57 15.05 -28.45
N VAL A 96 15.38 15.46 -27.98
CA VAL A 96 14.65 14.77 -26.91
C VAL A 96 14.24 13.36 -27.34
N ARG A 97 13.74 13.19 -28.56
CA ARG A 97 13.40 11.87 -29.10
C ARG A 97 14.63 10.96 -29.17
N GLU A 98 15.75 11.43 -29.69
CA GLU A 98 16.97 10.64 -29.79
C GLU A 98 17.50 10.23 -28.41
N ALA A 99 17.48 11.14 -27.44
CA ALA A 99 17.82 10.83 -26.05
C ALA A 99 16.88 9.78 -25.45
N TRP A 100 15.58 9.90 -25.67
CA TRP A 100 14.59 8.92 -25.20
C TRP A 100 14.79 7.54 -25.83
N LEU A 101 15.06 7.47 -27.13
CA LEU A 101 15.32 6.21 -27.83
C LEU A 101 16.62 5.56 -27.35
N ALA A 102 17.67 6.35 -27.10
CA ALA A 102 18.92 5.85 -26.51
C ALA A 102 18.69 5.29 -25.11
N TYR A 103 17.95 6.02 -24.26
CA TYR A 103 17.52 5.56 -22.94
C TYR A 103 16.76 4.23 -23.02
N ARG A 104 15.75 4.15 -23.89
CA ARG A 104 14.95 2.93 -24.08
C ARG A 104 15.79 1.74 -24.55
N ALA A 105 16.73 1.95 -25.46
CA ALA A 105 17.65 0.89 -25.90
C ALA A 105 18.52 0.37 -24.73
N VAL A 106 18.91 1.23 -23.78
CA VAL A 106 19.61 0.82 -22.56
C VAL A 106 18.67 0.08 -21.61
N CYS A 107 17.44 0.55 -21.40
CA CYS A 107 16.43 -0.17 -20.61
C CYS A 107 16.22 -1.60 -21.13
N ASP A 108 16.03 -1.75 -22.45
CA ASP A 108 15.78 -3.05 -23.08
C ASP A 108 17.00 -3.97 -22.93
N ARG A 109 18.22 -3.45 -23.11
CA ARG A 109 19.47 -4.21 -22.93
C ARG A 109 19.70 -4.64 -21.49
N LEU A 110 19.35 -3.80 -20.52
CA LEU A 110 19.49 -4.08 -19.10
C LEU A 110 18.35 -4.99 -18.58
N GLY A 111 17.29 -5.20 -19.34
CA GLY A 111 16.10 -5.92 -18.89
C GLY A 111 15.29 -5.14 -17.85
N TRP A 112 15.36 -3.81 -17.88
CA TRP A 112 14.72 -2.92 -16.90
C TRP A 112 13.23 -3.20 -16.74
N ASP A 113 12.48 -3.26 -17.83
CA ASP A 113 11.03 -3.47 -17.79
C ASP A 113 10.67 -4.84 -17.17
N ALA A 114 11.48 -5.87 -17.42
CA ALA A 114 11.26 -7.20 -16.83
C ALA A 114 11.54 -7.20 -15.32
N ALA A 115 12.56 -6.46 -14.87
CA ALA A 115 12.85 -6.30 -13.45
C ALA A 115 11.78 -5.51 -12.72
N CYS A 116 11.30 -4.41 -13.32
CA CYS A 116 10.16 -3.66 -12.80
C CYS A 116 8.91 -4.54 -12.70
N ALA A 117 8.60 -5.32 -13.75
CA ALA A 117 7.44 -6.21 -13.76
C ALA A 117 7.52 -7.28 -12.66
N GLU A 118 8.71 -7.81 -12.37
CA GLU A 118 8.90 -8.78 -11.28
C GLU A 118 8.73 -8.13 -9.90
N SER A 119 9.28 -6.93 -9.70
CA SER A 119 9.03 -6.15 -8.47
C SER A 119 7.53 -5.86 -8.28
N GLU A 120 6.84 -5.44 -9.34
CA GLU A 120 5.39 -5.18 -9.31
C GLU A 120 4.60 -6.46 -9.01
N ARG A 121 5.01 -7.60 -9.56
CA ARG A 121 4.42 -8.91 -9.27
C ARG A 121 4.59 -9.29 -7.80
N LEU A 122 5.79 -9.13 -7.23
CA LEU A 122 6.07 -9.43 -5.82
C LEU A 122 5.31 -8.48 -4.88
N CYS A 123 5.27 -7.19 -5.22
CA CYS A 123 4.45 -6.19 -4.53
C CYS A 123 2.97 -6.58 -4.55
N SER A 124 2.42 -6.95 -5.71
CA SER A 124 1.03 -7.38 -5.84
C SER A 124 0.71 -8.60 -4.97
N ILE A 125 1.64 -9.57 -4.85
CA ILE A 125 1.49 -10.73 -3.97
C ILE A 125 1.46 -10.30 -2.50
N GLN A 126 2.38 -9.43 -2.09
CA GLN A 126 2.39 -8.89 -0.72
C GLN A 126 1.08 -8.15 -0.41
N CYS A 127 0.66 -7.23 -1.27
CA CYS A 127 -0.59 -6.48 -1.10
C CYS A 127 -1.81 -7.41 -1.04
N GLY A 128 -1.81 -8.50 -1.81
CA GLY A 128 -2.86 -9.52 -1.74
C GLY A 128 -2.95 -10.17 -0.35
N PHE A 129 -1.82 -10.59 0.22
CA PHE A 129 -1.80 -11.16 1.57
C PHE A 129 -2.16 -10.13 2.65
N GLU A 130 -1.73 -8.87 2.50
CA GLU A 130 -2.09 -7.80 3.43
C GLU A 130 -3.59 -7.53 3.45
N HIS A 131 -4.20 -7.42 2.26
CA HIS A 131 -5.64 -7.26 2.11
C HIS A 131 -6.41 -8.39 2.79
N GLU A 132 -6.04 -9.65 2.51
CA GLU A 132 -6.66 -10.82 3.12
C GLU A 132 -6.51 -10.82 4.65
N LEU A 133 -5.32 -10.49 5.17
CA LEU A 133 -5.03 -10.51 6.60
C LEU A 133 -5.80 -9.44 7.38
N VAL A 134 -5.96 -8.25 6.79
CA VAL A 134 -6.72 -7.14 7.38
C VAL A 134 -8.22 -7.48 7.45
N ILE A 135 -8.77 -8.13 6.42
CA ILE A 135 -10.20 -8.51 6.40
C ILE A 135 -10.48 -9.75 7.24
N LYS A 136 -9.55 -10.71 7.28
CA LYS A 136 -9.71 -11.95 8.07
C LYS A 136 -9.86 -11.61 9.54
N PRO A 137 -10.91 -12.07 10.25
CA PRO A 137 -11.15 -11.60 11.62
C PRO A 137 -9.99 -11.97 12.56
N ALA A 138 -9.58 -11.03 13.41
CA ALA A 138 -8.43 -11.18 14.31
C ALA A 138 -8.71 -12.22 15.40
N PRO A 139 -7.96 -13.33 15.53
CA PRO A 139 -8.28 -14.37 16.51
C PRO A 139 -8.19 -13.87 17.97
N ASP A 140 -7.35 -12.89 18.24
CA ASP A 140 -7.03 -12.38 19.58
C ASP A 140 -6.66 -10.88 19.56
N LEU A 141 -6.37 -10.32 20.73
CA LEU A 141 -5.98 -8.91 20.88
C LEU A 141 -4.63 -8.58 20.24
N ALA A 142 -3.71 -9.55 20.14
CA ALA A 142 -2.41 -9.33 19.51
C ALA A 142 -2.57 -9.15 17.99
N ALA A 143 -3.41 -9.97 17.36
CA ALA A 143 -3.78 -9.80 15.97
C ALA A 143 -4.54 -8.48 15.71
N LEU A 144 -5.42 -8.05 16.63
CA LEU A 144 -6.07 -6.74 16.54
C LEU A 144 -5.06 -5.60 16.65
N LEU A 145 -4.10 -5.69 17.57
CA LEU A 145 -3.03 -4.71 17.72
C LEU A 145 -2.18 -4.63 16.44
N TRP A 146 -1.81 -5.78 15.87
CA TRP A 146 -1.09 -5.83 14.60
C TRP A 146 -1.83 -5.06 13.50
N LYS A 147 -3.15 -5.26 13.35
CA LYS A 147 -3.94 -4.51 12.35
C LYS A 147 -3.94 -3.00 12.61
N LEU A 148 -4.02 -2.59 13.88
CA LEU A 148 -3.97 -1.18 14.27
C LEU A 148 -2.61 -0.55 13.96
N GLU A 149 -1.52 -1.24 14.29
CA GLU A 149 -0.16 -0.78 14.01
C GLU A 149 0.12 -0.74 12.50
N HIS A 150 -0.34 -1.75 11.76
CA HIS A 150 -0.18 -1.82 10.32
C HIS A 150 -0.92 -0.69 9.58
N LEU A 151 -2.13 -0.32 10.02
CA LEU A 151 -2.93 0.71 9.35
C LEU A 151 -2.70 2.13 9.89
N PHE A 152 -2.35 2.27 11.17
CA PHE A 152 -2.32 3.58 11.85
C PHE A 152 -1.06 3.83 12.69
N GLY A 153 -0.10 2.90 12.69
CA GLY A 153 1.16 2.99 13.41
C GLY A 153 2.10 4.06 12.85
N ALA A 154 3.29 4.17 13.44
CA ALA A 154 4.29 5.15 13.02
C ALA A 154 4.75 4.90 11.58
N GLU A 155 5.06 3.64 11.26
CA GLU A 155 5.53 3.22 9.93
C GLU A 155 4.48 3.50 8.84
N ALA A 156 3.19 3.26 9.11
CA ALA A 156 2.09 3.54 8.18
C ALA A 156 1.90 5.03 7.85
N ARG A 157 2.53 5.95 8.59
CA ARG A 157 2.43 7.41 8.38
C ARG A 157 3.63 8.01 7.67
N GLU A 158 4.71 7.24 7.51
CA GLU A 158 5.94 7.69 6.85
C GLU A 158 5.82 7.65 5.33
N ASP A 159 4.99 6.75 4.78
CA ASP A 159 4.70 6.66 3.35
C ASP A 159 3.56 7.61 2.95
N HIS A 160 3.91 8.69 2.24
CA HIS A 160 2.99 9.76 1.84
C HIS A 160 2.09 9.43 0.63
N GLU A 161 2.10 8.20 0.13
CA GLU A 161 1.30 7.76 -1.02
C GLU A 161 0.15 6.88 -0.55
N PHE A 162 -1.05 7.47 -0.48
CA PHE A 162 -2.36 6.80 -0.36
C PHE A 162 -2.48 5.72 0.74
N CYS A 163 -2.92 6.12 1.93
CA CYS A 163 -3.11 5.18 3.03
C CYS A 163 -4.43 4.39 2.89
N ASP A 164 -4.32 3.08 2.62
CA ASP A 164 -5.44 2.13 2.62
C ASP A 164 -6.20 2.06 3.96
N SER A 165 -5.67 2.69 5.02
CA SER A 165 -6.31 2.85 6.33
C SER A 165 -7.68 3.52 6.27
N TRP A 166 -8.00 4.25 5.19
CA TRP A 166 -9.30 4.92 5.00
C TRP A 166 -10.27 4.12 4.13
N CYS A 167 -9.89 2.93 3.66
CA CYS A 167 -10.80 2.05 2.96
C CYS A 167 -11.95 1.61 3.88
N PRO A 168 -13.23 1.83 3.50
CA PRO A 168 -14.38 1.41 4.32
C PRO A 168 -14.36 -0.08 4.68
N GLU A 169 -13.85 -0.93 3.78
CA GLU A 169 -13.71 -2.37 4.02
C GLU A 169 -12.79 -2.65 5.22
N PHE A 170 -11.60 -2.05 5.24
CA PHE A 170 -10.62 -2.23 6.31
C PHE A 170 -11.11 -1.64 7.63
N VAL A 171 -11.67 -0.43 7.60
CA VAL A 171 -12.25 0.20 8.78
C VAL A 171 -13.38 -0.67 9.36
N ASN A 172 -14.25 -1.20 8.51
CA ASN A 172 -15.35 -2.06 8.97
C ASN A 172 -14.83 -3.38 9.58
N ALA A 173 -13.87 -4.04 8.93
CA ALA A 173 -13.25 -5.27 9.45
C ALA A 173 -12.61 -5.03 10.83
N LEU A 174 -11.85 -3.94 10.97
CA LEU A 174 -11.22 -3.54 12.21
C LEU A 174 -12.24 -3.23 13.32
N MET A 175 -13.31 -2.49 13.00
CA MET A 175 -14.35 -2.16 13.96
C MET A 175 -15.15 -3.39 14.41
N VAL A 176 -15.35 -4.38 13.53
CA VAL A 176 -15.97 -5.66 13.87
C VAL A 176 -15.08 -6.43 14.85
N ASP A 177 -13.78 -6.53 14.58
CA ASP A 177 -12.83 -7.19 15.48
C ASP A 177 -12.71 -6.49 16.82
N ALA A 178 -12.61 -5.16 16.84
CA ALA A 178 -12.57 -4.37 18.06
C ALA A 178 -13.83 -4.60 18.91
N ARG A 179 -15.02 -4.52 18.32
CA ARG A 179 -16.27 -4.79 19.07
C ARG A 179 -16.29 -6.20 19.63
N ARG A 180 -15.92 -7.21 18.83
CA ARG A 180 -15.94 -8.61 19.26
C ARG A 180 -14.95 -8.89 20.38
N LEU A 181 -13.70 -8.46 20.22
CA LEU A 181 -12.61 -8.78 21.15
C LEU A 181 -12.66 -7.93 22.43
N LEU A 182 -13.02 -6.64 22.34
CA LEU A 182 -13.12 -5.79 23.52
C LEU A 182 -14.34 -6.16 24.39
N THR A 183 -15.49 -6.49 23.78
CA THR A 183 -16.66 -6.95 24.54
C THR A 183 -16.43 -8.30 25.21
N ALA A 184 -15.60 -9.16 24.61
CA ALA A 184 -15.22 -10.44 25.21
C ALA A 184 -14.37 -10.29 26.49
N ILE A 185 -13.71 -9.15 26.69
CA ILE A 185 -12.96 -8.83 27.92
C ILE A 185 -13.90 -8.41 29.05
N ASP A 186 -15.00 -7.72 28.72
CA ASP A 186 -15.96 -7.21 29.72
C ASP A 186 -16.84 -8.34 30.30
N ALA A 187 -17.15 -9.37 29.51
CA ALA A 187 -18.04 -10.45 29.96
C ALA A 187 -17.51 -11.25 31.17
N PRO A 188 -16.21 -11.62 31.26
CA PRO A 188 -15.64 -12.24 32.46
C PRO A 188 -15.56 -11.31 33.68
N LEU A 189 -15.27 -10.02 33.48
CA LEU A 189 -15.19 -9.05 34.59
C LEU A 189 -16.57 -8.78 35.20
N LEU A 190 -17.61 -8.68 34.37
CA LEU A 190 -18.99 -8.55 34.82
C LEU A 190 -19.52 -9.83 35.47
N SER A 191 -19.13 -11.02 34.97
CA SER A 191 -19.52 -12.28 35.59
C SER A 191 -18.82 -12.51 36.94
N TRP A 192 -17.54 -12.13 37.05
CA TRP A 192 -16.81 -12.13 38.32
C TRP A 192 -17.40 -11.13 39.31
N ALA A 193 -17.71 -9.89 38.89
CA ALA A 193 -18.33 -8.90 39.77
C ALA A 193 -19.72 -9.32 40.25
N ALA A 194 -20.51 -9.96 39.38
CA ALA A 194 -21.81 -10.54 39.72
C ALA A 194 -21.69 -11.76 40.67
N GLN A 195 -20.66 -12.60 40.49
CA GLN A 195 -20.37 -13.74 41.37
C GLN A 195 -19.76 -13.33 42.72
N ALA A 196 -19.01 -12.22 42.76
CA ALA A 196 -18.41 -11.66 43.96
C ALA A 196 -19.40 -10.87 44.83
N GLY A 197 -20.68 -10.77 44.44
CA GLY A 197 -21.72 -10.13 45.24
C GLY A 197 -21.56 -8.61 45.41
N LEU A 198 -20.74 -7.97 44.58
CA LEU A 198 -20.57 -6.52 44.61
C LEU A 198 -21.79 -5.86 43.97
N GLN A 199 -22.84 -5.64 44.76
CA GLN A 199 -23.94 -4.77 44.35
C GLN A 199 -23.38 -3.38 44.02
N GLN A 200 -23.77 -2.83 42.87
CA GLN A 200 -23.59 -1.42 42.60
C GLN A 200 -24.11 -0.60 43.79
N PRO A 201 -23.36 0.40 44.28
CA PRO A 201 -23.88 1.27 45.32
C PRO A 201 -25.15 1.93 44.76
N GLN A 202 -26.30 1.63 45.35
CA GLN A 202 -27.52 2.36 45.06
C GLN A 202 -27.24 3.83 45.32
N ALA A 203 -27.30 4.64 44.26
CA ALA A 203 -27.33 6.08 44.39
C ALA A 203 -28.62 6.43 45.15
N ASN A 204 -28.49 6.63 46.46
CA ASN A 204 -29.52 7.23 47.28
C ASN A 204 -29.65 8.69 46.82
N VAL A 205 -30.60 8.95 45.92
CA VAL A 205 -31.11 10.29 45.66
C VAL A 205 -32.17 10.55 46.73
N GLY A 206 -31.77 11.28 47.77
CA GLY A 206 -32.69 11.94 48.70
C GLY A 206 -33.20 13.24 48.11
#